data_AF-A0A9X2MHX1-F1
#
_entry.id   AF-A0A9X2MHX1-F1
#
_cell.length_a   1.000
_cell.length_b   1.000
_cell.length_c   1.000
_cell.angle_alpha   90.00
_cell.angle_beta   90.00
_cell.angle_gamma   90.00
#
_symmetry.space_group_name_H-M   'P 1'
#
loop_
_entity.id
_entity.type
_entity.pdbx_description
1 polymer ?
#
loop_
_entity_poly.entity_id
_entity_poly.type
_entity_poly.pdbx_seq_one_letter_code
_entity_poly.pdbx_strand_id
1 'polypeptide(L)' 'MDETLEINGCNDTLKYTKEFLENNNLPLEESIEWIEENGGYCDCEVLANIEDKILEI' A
#
# COMPACT_ATOMS: atom_id res chain seq x y z
N MET A 1 -9.13 -1.09 0.14
CA MET A 1 -8.04 -1.01 1.14
C MET A 1 -8.33 0.11 2.12
N ASP A 2 -8.59 1.32 1.63
CA ASP A 2 -8.98 2.49 2.42
C ASP A 2 -10.11 2.21 3.43
N GLU A 3 -11.30 1.80 2.95
CA GLU A 3 -12.43 1.41 3.81
C GLU A 3 -12.07 0.35 4.88
N THR A 4 -11.16 -0.57 4.55
CA THR A 4 -10.70 -1.62 5.49
C THR A 4 -9.87 -1.02 6.63
N LEU A 5 -9.03 -0.03 6.34
CA LEU A 5 -8.18 0.65 7.33
C LEU A 5 -8.98 1.63 8.18
N GLU A 6 -10.03 2.25 7.64
CA GLU A 6 -10.94 3.09 8.44
C GLU A 6 -11.62 2.29 9.57
N ILE A 7 -11.97 1.02 9.30
CA ILE A 7 -12.65 0.15 10.25
C ILE A 7 -11.67 -0.53 11.22
N ASN A 8 -10.57 -1.07 10.71
CA ASN A 8 -9.68 -1.94 11.47
C ASN A 8 -8.41 -1.24 11.98
N GLY A 9 -8.14 -0.02 11.50
CA GLY A 9 -6.87 0.66 11.69
C GLY A 9 -5.73 0.01 10.89
N CYS A 10 -4.59 0.70 10.85
CA CYS A 10 -3.36 0.09 10.37
C CYS A 10 -2.69 -0.73 11.48
N ASN A 11 -2.09 -1.86 11.10
CA ASN A 11 -1.43 -2.79 12.01
C ASN A 11 0.09 -2.87 11.78
N ASP A 12 0.68 -1.84 11.16
CA ASP A 12 2.11 -1.76 10.82
C ASP A 12 2.60 -2.91 9.92
N THR A 13 1.72 -3.41 9.04
CA THR A 13 2.08 -4.42 8.03
C THR A 13 1.59 -4.02 6.63
N LEU A 14 2.10 -4.70 5.61
CA LEU A 14 1.67 -4.59 4.21
C LEU A 14 0.64 -5.66 3.84
N LYS A 15 -0.19 -6.11 4.79
CA LYS A 15 -1.08 -7.26 4.59
C LYS A 15 -2.03 -7.02 3.41
N TYR A 16 -2.75 -5.89 3.44
CA TYR A 16 -3.76 -5.61 2.43
C TYR A 16 -3.15 -5.20 1.10
N THR A 17 -1.97 -4.56 1.13
CA THR A 17 -1.17 -4.26 -0.05
C THR A 17 -0.76 -5.53 -0.78
N LYS A 18 -0.23 -6.54 -0.06
CA LYS A 18 0.15 -7.83 -0.63
C LYS A 18 -1.07 -8.57 -1.20
N GLU A 19 -2.18 -8.61 -0.45
CA GLU A 19 -3.45 -9.18 -0.93
C GLU A 19 -3.94 -8.48 -2.22
N PHE A 20 -3.84 -7.15 -2.31
CA PHE A 20 -4.20 -6.40 -3.50
C PHE A 20 -3.32 -6.77 -4.71
N LEU A 21 -2.00 -6.83 -4.53
CA LEU A 21 -1.05 -7.18 -5.59
C LEU A 21 -1.32 -8.59 -6.13
N GLU A 22 -1.47 -9.56 -5.23
CA GLU A 22 -1.75 -10.96 -5.58
C GLU A 22 -3.09 -11.11 -6.31
N ASN A 23 -4.15 -10.47 -5.82
CA ASN A 23 -5.49 -10.53 -6.42
C ASN A 23 -5.55 -9.89 -7.82
N ASN A 24 -4.62 -8.99 -8.14
CA ASN A 24 -4.51 -8.34 -9.44
C ASN A 24 -3.41 -8.93 -10.32
N ASN A 25 -2.78 -10.04 -9.92
CA ASN A 25 -1.68 -10.68 -10.63
C ASN A 25 -0.50 -9.71 -10.91
N LEU A 26 -0.20 -8.82 -9.97
CA LEU A 26 0.92 -7.88 -10.04
C LEU A 26 2.21 -8.53 -9.47
N PRO A 27 3.41 -8.12 -9.94
CA PRO A 27 4.67 -8.71 -9.49
C PRO A 27 4.93 -8.35 -8.02
N LEU A 28 4.68 -9.30 -7.11
CA LEU A 28 4.70 -9.05 -5.66
C LEU A 28 6.05 -8.52 -5.18
N GLU A 29 7.14 -9.21 -5.47
CA GLU A 29 8.48 -8.85 -4.97
C GLU A 29 8.93 -7.47 -5.48
N GLU A 30 8.87 -7.24 -6.79
CA GLU A 30 9.25 -5.97 -7.42
C GLU A 30 8.35 -4.81 -6.94
N SER A 31 7.05 -5.06 -6.74
CA SER A 31 6.14 -4.03 -6.23
C SER A 31 6.44 -3.68 -4.78
N ILE A 32 6.73 -4.68 -3.93
CA ILE A 32 7.09 -4.42 -2.52
C ILE A 32 8.41 -3.65 -2.43
N GLU A 33 9.44 -4.04 -3.19
CA GLU A 33 10.72 -3.32 -3.21
C GLU A 33 10.52 -1.85 -3.59
N TRP A 34 9.77 -1.58 -4.66
CA TRP A 34 9.46 -0.20 -5.06
C TRP A 34 8.67 0.56 -4.01
N ILE A 35 7.67 -0.07 -3.38
CA ILE A 35 6.86 0.55 -2.32
C ILE A 35 7.73 0.94 -1.12
N GLU A 36 8.62 0.05 -0.68
CA GLU A 36 9.54 0.30 0.43
C GLU A 36 10.57 1.40 0.11
N GLU A 37 11.11 1.42 -1.12
CA GLU A 37 11.99 2.50 -1.60
C GLU A 37 11.31 3.88 -1.61
N ASN A 38 9.96 3.89 -1.73
CA ASN A 38 9.14 5.10 -1.67
C ASN A 38 8.57 5.38 -0.27
N GLY A 39 9.04 4.66 0.77
CA GLY A 39 8.64 4.92 2.16
C GLY A 39 7.31 4.29 2.58
N GLY A 40 6.81 3.29 1.86
CA GLY A 40 5.64 2.52 2.25
C GLY A 40 6.02 1.25 3.01
N TYR A 41 5.89 1.24 4.33
CA TYR A 41 6.18 0.08 5.19
C TYR A 41 4.92 -0.48 5.88
N CYS A 42 3.83 0.30 5.95
CA CYS A 42 2.49 -0.14 6.32
C CYS A 42 1.46 0.14 5.21
N ASP A 43 0.33 -0.56 5.24
CA ASP A 43 -0.80 -0.29 4.33
C ASP A 43 -1.26 1.20 4.38
N CYS A 44 -1.09 1.87 5.52
CA CYS A 44 -1.39 3.29 5.70
C CYS A 44 -0.47 4.23 4.90
N GLU A 45 0.83 3.99 4.94
CA GLU A 45 1.85 4.76 4.23
C GLU A 45 1.72 4.53 2.72
N VAL A 46 1.36 3.32 2.31
CA VAL A 46 1.09 3.03 0.89
C VAL A 46 -0.03 3.93 0.35
N LEU A 47 -1.15 4.07 1.08
CA LEU A 47 -2.23 4.98 0.66
C LEU A 47 -1.79 6.44 0.68
N ALA A 48 -1.13 6.88 1.76
CA ALA A 48 -0.65 8.26 1.88
C ALA A 48 0.28 8.64 0.72
N ASN A 49 1.22 7.76 0.36
CA ASN A 49 2.13 7.97 -0.76
C ASN A 49 1.40 8.09 -2.11
N ILE A 50 0.31 7.34 -2.30
CA ILE A 50 -0.51 7.39 -3.51
C ILE A 50 -1.30 8.70 -3.55
N GLU A 51 -1.93 9.08 -2.44
CA GLU A 51 -2.67 10.34 -2.31
C GLU A 51 -1.79 11.55 -2.58
N ASP A 52 -0.60 11.59 -1.99
CA ASP A 52 0.39 12.64 -2.23
C ASP A 52 0.74 12.74 -3.73
N LYS A 53 1.00 11.61 -4.40
CA LYS A 53 1.28 11.58 -5.84
C LYS A 53 0.10 12.01 -6.72
N ILE A 54 -1.14 11.74 -6.31
CA ILE A 54 -2.33 12.18 -7.05
C ILE A 54 -2.55 13.69 -6.91
N LEU A 55 -2.26 14.26 -5.73
CA LEU A 55 -2.39 15.69 -5.48
C LEU A 55 -1.34 16.55 -6.22
N GLU A 56 -0.25 15.94 -6.69
CA GLU A 56 0.79 16.58 -7.50
C GLU A 56 0.47 16.65 -9.01
N ILE A 57 -0.65 16.08 -9.46
CA ILE A 57 -1.08 16.01 -10.88
C ILE A 57 -2.15 17.07 -11.18
#